data_AF-A0A254RCR8-F1
#
_entry.id   AF-A0A254RCR8-F1
#
_cell.length_a   1.000
_cell.length_b   1.000
_cell.length_c   1.000
_cell.angle_alpha   90.00
_cell.angle_beta   90.00
_cell.angle_gamma   90.00
#
_symmetry.space_group_name_H-M   'P 1'
#
loop_
_entity.id
_entity.type
_entity.pdbx_description
1 polymer ?
#
loop_
_entity_poly.entity_id
_entity_poly.type
_entity_poly.pdbx_seq_one_letter_code
_entity_poly.pdbx_strand_id
1 'polypeptide(L)'
;MPRPPHLCSCGRTVPHGALCDCQLAARRARQQRHDRRRPSAASRGYGHEWRKARDQFLKLNDRCAWPGCGAPATLVDHIVPHRGDKRLFWDRSNWQPLCTSCHSRKKQQAERS
;
A
#
# COMPACT_ATOMS: atom_id res chain seq x y z
N MET A 1 -11.45 12.22 -30.80
CA MET A 1 -12.16 11.01 -31.28
C MET A 1 -12.25 10.01 -30.12
N PRO A 2 -13.45 9.63 -29.65
CA PRO A 2 -13.58 8.54 -28.68
C PRO A 2 -13.14 7.24 -29.35
N ARG A 3 -12.32 6.44 -28.66
CA ARG A 3 -11.87 5.14 -29.17
C ARG A 3 -13.06 4.17 -29.23
N PRO A 4 -13.11 3.27 -30.24
CA PRO A 4 -14.24 2.39 -30.44
C PRO A 4 -14.39 1.38 -29.29
N PRO A 5 -15.62 0.89 -29.05
CA PRO A 5 -15.84 -0.21 -28.12
C PRO A 5 -15.11 -1.47 -28.58
N HIS A 6 -14.87 -2.39 -27.65
CA HIS A 6 -14.17 -3.64 -27.90
C HIS A 6 -15.02 -4.83 -27.45
N LEU A 7 -14.77 -6.00 -28.05
CA LEU A 7 -15.40 -7.24 -27.62
C LEU A 7 -14.63 -7.82 -26.43
N CYS A 8 -15.36 -8.14 -25.37
CA CYS A 8 -14.82 -8.91 -24.25
C CYS A 8 -14.77 -10.40 -24.60
N SER A 9 -13.91 -11.17 -23.92
CA SER A 9 -13.81 -12.63 -24.10
C SER A 9 -15.10 -13.39 -23.76
N CYS A 10 -16.04 -12.76 -23.05
CA CYS A 10 -17.37 -13.31 -22.81
C CYS A 10 -18.40 -12.97 -23.92
N GLY A 11 -17.97 -12.34 -25.02
CA GLY A 11 -18.81 -11.99 -26.18
C GLY A 11 -19.57 -10.67 -26.09
N ARG A 12 -19.50 -9.92 -24.98
CA ARG A 12 -20.17 -8.62 -24.84
C ARG A 12 -19.33 -7.49 -25.43
N THR A 13 -19.99 -6.53 -26.08
CA THR A 13 -19.38 -5.26 -26.50
C THR A 13 -19.25 -4.30 -25.32
N VAL A 14 -18.06 -3.75 -25.09
CA VAL A 14 -17.71 -2.93 -23.92
C VAL A 14 -17.15 -1.58 -24.37
N PRO A 15 -17.59 -0.45 -23.79
CA PRO A 15 -17.01 0.86 -24.08
C PRO A 15 -15.49 0.90 -23.84
N HIS A 16 -14.77 1.66 -24.65
CA HIS A 16 -13.35 1.86 -24.43
C HIS A 16 -13.08 2.46 -23.04
N GLY A 17 -12.18 1.84 -22.27
CA GLY A 17 -11.83 2.27 -20.91
C GLY A 17 -12.71 1.69 -19.80
N ALA A 18 -13.80 0.99 -20.14
CA ALA A 18 -14.60 0.23 -19.17
C ALA A 18 -14.14 -1.24 -19.12
N LEU A 19 -14.35 -1.87 -17.96
CA LEU A 19 -14.20 -3.32 -17.80
C LEU A 19 -15.57 -3.98 -17.93
N CYS A 20 -15.61 -5.15 -18.58
CA CYS A 20 -16.81 -5.98 -18.60
C CYS A 20 -17.15 -6.51 -17.21
N ASP A 21 -18.43 -6.78 -16.93
CA ASP A 21 -18.85 -7.41 -15.67
C ASP A 21 -18.13 -8.74 -15.40
N CYS A 22 -17.87 -9.55 -16.44
CA CYS A 22 -17.14 -10.81 -16.28
C CYS A 22 -15.68 -10.57 -15.84
N GLN A 23 -15.05 -9.50 -16.31
CA GLN A 23 -13.69 -9.11 -15.92
C GLN A 23 -13.68 -8.54 -14.50
N LEU A 24 -14.69 -7.74 -14.14
CA LEU A 24 -14.89 -7.25 -12.78
C LEU A 24 -15.09 -8.42 -11.80
N ALA A 25 -15.94 -9.39 -12.16
CA ALA A 25 -16.15 -10.60 -11.37
C ALA A 25 -14.86 -11.42 -11.23
N ALA A 26 -14.12 -11.63 -12.32
CA ALA A 26 -12.83 -12.34 -12.27
C ALA A 26 -11.80 -11.63 -11.40
N ARG A 27 -11.73 -10.28 -11.47
CA ARG A 27 -10.86 -9.46 -10.62
C ARG A 27 -11.25 -9.58 -9.14
N ARG A 28 -12.54 -9.49 -8.82
CA ARG A 28 -13.06 -9.68 -7.45
C ARG A 28 -12.73 -11.07 -6.92
N ALA A 29 -12.95 -12.12 -7.71
CA ALA A 29 -12.63 -13.49 -7.32
C ALA A 29 -11.13 -13.69 -7.06
N ARG A 30 -10.26 -13.09 -7.89
CA ARG A 30 -8.80 -13.12 -7.66
C ARG A 30 -8.42 -12.41 -6.36
N GLN A 31 -8.98 -11.23 -6.11
CA GLN A 31 -8.75 -10.47 -4.88
C GLN A 31 -9.22 -11.24 -3.64
N GLN A 32 -10.43 -11.82 -3.67
CA GLN A 32 -10.95 -12.64 -2.57
C GLN A 32 -10.07 -13.86 -2.27
N ARG A 33 -9.54 -14.54 -3.29
CA ARG A 33 -8.61 -15.67 -3.10
C ARG A 33 -7.32 -15.23 -2.42
N HIS A 34 -6.77 -14.09 -2.83
CA HIS A 34 -5.59 -13.50 -2.20
C HIS A 34 -5.87 -13.11 -0.74
N ASP A 35 -6.99 -12.42 -0.50
CA ASP A 35 -7.34 -11.90 0.82
C ASP A 35 -7.70 -13.01 1.81
N ARG A 36 -8.30 -14.13 1.36
CA ARG A 36 -8.54 -15.33 2.21
C ARG A 36 -7.26 -15.91 2.81
N ARG A 37 -6.12 -15.76 2.14
CA ARG A 37 -4.82 -16.26 2.61
C ARG A 37 -4.05 -15.22 3.42
N ARG A 38 -4.53 -13.97 3.48
CA ARG A 38 -3.84 -12.85 4.12
C ARG A 38 -4.45 -12.59 5.50
N PRO A 39 -3.65 -12.66 6.58
CA PRO A 39 -4.14 -12.26 7.90
C PRO A 39 -4.58 -10.79 7.90
N SER A 40 -5.55 -10.46 8.76
CA SER A 40 -6.10 -9.11 8.88
C SER A 40 -5.00 -8.08 9.18
N ALA A 41 -5.24 -6.81 8.89
CA ALA A 41 -4.26 -5.76 9.19
C ALA A 41 -3.90 -5.74 10.68
N ALA A 42 -4.90 -5.90 11.55
CA ALA A 42 -4.72 -5.98 13.00
C ALA A 42 -3.85 -7.17 13.41
N SER A 43 -4.13 -8.39 12.89
CA SER A 43 -3.31 -9.57 13.23
C SER A 43 -1.87 -9.43 12.72
N ARG A 44 -1.67 -8.71 11.60
CA ARG A 44 -0.33 -8.38 11.09
C ARG A 44 0.40 -7.33 11.92
N GLY A 45 -0.26 -6.65 12.85
CA GLY A 45 0.34 -5.67 13.78
C GLY A 45 -0.15 -4.24 13.58
N TYR A 46 -0.89 -3.97 12.49
CA TYR A 46 -1.41 -2.65 12.14
C TYR A 46 -2.75 -2.35 12.85
N GLY A 47 -2.84 -2.67 14.14
CA GLY A 47 -4.04 -2.50 14.98
C GLY A 47 -4.14 -1.14 15.67
N HIS A 48 -4.90 -1.08 16.77
CA HIS A 48 -5.06 0.13 17.59
C HIS A 48 -3.72 0.64 18.16
N GLU A 49 -2.93 -0.25 18.78
CA GLU A 49 -1.63 0.11 19.36
C GLU A 49 -0.68 0.71 18.34
N TRP A 50 -0.68 0.17 17.11
CA TRP A 50 0.14 0.71 16.03
C TRP A 50 -0.31 2.13 15.65
N ARG A 51 -1.62 2.38 15.53
CA ARG A 51 -2.13 3.73 15.23
C ARG A 51 -1.68 4.73 16.30
N LYS A 52 -1.84 4.37 17.58
CA LYS A 52 -1.39 5.21 18.71
C LYS A 52 0.11 5.50 18.65
N ALA A 53 0.93 4.47 18.46
CA ALA A 53 2.38 4.62 18.41
C ALA A 53 2.85 5.39 17.16
N ARG A 54 2.23 5.15 16.01
CA ARG A 54 2.43 5.91 14.77
C ARG A 54 2.17 7.39 14.98
N ASP A 55 1.03 7.74 15.58
CA ASP A 55 0.64 9.14 15.76
C ASP A 55 1.60 9.85 16.72
N GLN A 56 2.04 9.17 17.79
CA GLN A 56 3.09 9.69 18.68
C GLN A 56 4.43 9.88 17.95
N PHE A 57 4.82 8.92 17.11
CA PHE A 57 6.06 9.00 16.35
C PHE A 57 6.05 10.18 15.36
N LEU A 58 4.95 10.37 14.63
CA LEU A 58 4.81 11.47 13.66
C LEU A 58 4.75 12.86 14.31
N LYS A 59 4.28 12.97 15.56
CA LYS A 59 4.35 14.23 16.32
C LYS A 59 5.79 14.67 16.61
N LEU A 60 6.69 13.72 16.82
CA LEU A 60 8.11 13.97 17.07
C LEU A 60 8.94 14.02 15.78
N ASN A 61 8.41 13.45 14.70
CA ASN A 61 9.09 13.28 13.41
C ASN A 61 8.17 13.74 12.28
N ASP A 62 7.98 15.05 12.17
CA ASP A 62 6.99 15.67 11.27
C ASP A 62 7.49 15.85 9.82
N ARG A 63 8.77 15.53 9.55
CA ARG A 63 9.39 15.66 8.23
C ARG A 63 9.79 14.33 7.62
N CYS A 64 9.62 14.24 6.31
CA CYS A 64 10.01 13.09 5.51
C CYS A 64 11.53 12.85 5.61
N ALA A 65 11.92 11.67 6.07
CA ALA A 65 13.32 11.25 6.21
C ALA A 65 13.99 10.91 4.88
N TRP A 66 13.24 10.88 3.77
CA TRP A 66 13.84 10.60 2.47
C TRP A 66 14.82 11.73 2.07
N PRO A 67 16.06 11.39 1.64
CA PRO A 67 17.06 12.38 1.28
C PRO A 67 16.54 13.46 0.30
N GLY A 68 16.68 14.71 0.70
CA GLY A 68 16.30 15.89 -0.10
C GLY A 68 14.79 16.15 -0.23
N CYS A 69 13.91 15.50 0.54
CA CYS A 69 12.46 15.73 0.43
C CYS A 69 11.95 16.89 1.30
N GLY A 70 12.16 16.86 2.63
CA GLY A 70 11.71 17.90 3.58
C GLY A 70 10.19 18.11 3.70
N ALA A 71 9.36 17.39 2.93
CA ALA A 71 7.91 17.50 2.99
C ALA A 71 7.35 16.96 4.32
N PRO A 72 6.16 17.39 4.75
CA PRO A 72 5.50 16.83 5.92
C PRO A 72 5.34 15.31 5.81
N ALA A 73 5.70 14.59 6.87
CA ALA A 73 5.50 13.16 6.97
C ALA A 73 4.05 12.84 7.32
N THR A 74 3.46 11.88 6.60
CA THR A 74 2.06 11.48 6.76
C THR A 74 1.92 10.02 7.18
N LEU A 75 2.99 9.25 7.06
CA LEU A 75 3.01 7.82 7.36
C LEU A 75 4.35 7.41 7.96
N VAL A 76 4.32 6.30 8.69
CA VAL A 76 5.51 5.66 9.24
C VAL A 76 5.74 4.38 8.45
N ASP A 77 6.96 4.24 7.98
CA ASP A 77 7.43 3.09 7.22
C ASP A 77 8.51 2.34 8.00
N HIS A 78 8.67 1.05 7.70
CA HIS A 78 9.74 0.24 8.25
C HIS A 78 10.95 0.30 7.31
N ILE A 79 12.11 0.77 7.80
CA ILE A 79 13.35 0.86 7.01
C ILE A 79 13.68 -0.52 6.44
N VAL A 80 13.78 -1.51 7.32
CA VAL A 80 13.88 -2.93 7.00
C VAL A 80 12.49 -3.56 7.05
N PRO A 81 12.02 -4.19 5.96
CA PRO A 81 10.73 -4.88 5.95
C PRO A 81 10.68 -5.98 7.00
N HIS A 82 9.73 -5.87 7.94
CA HIS A 82 9.67 -6.79 9.07
C HIS A 82 9.27 -8.23 8.70
N ARG A 83 8.65 -8.46 7.53
CA ARG A 83 8.24 -9.78 7.00
C ARG A 83 7.49 -10.70 7.99
N GLY A 84 6.82 -10.11 8.98
CA GLY A 84 6.09 -10.83 10.03
C GLY A 84 6.80 -10.89 11.39
N ASP A 85 8.09 -10.54 11.47
CA ASP A 85 8.81 -10.39 12.74
C ASP A 85 8.20 -9.25 13.57
N LYS A 86 7.64 -9.59 14.72
CA LYS A 86 6.99 -8.63 15.63
C LYS A 86 7.99 -7.76 16.38
N ARG A 87 9.18 -8.28 16.68
CA ARG A 87 10.22 -7.50 17.36
C ARG A 87 10.72 -6.40 16.42
N LEU A 88 11.02 -6.76 15.18
CA LEU A 88 11.45 -5.80 14.15
C LEU A 88 10.33 -4.83 13.74
N PHE A 89 9.06 -5.26 13.83
CA PHE A 89 7.91 -4.39 13.60
C PHE A 89 7.80 -3.28 14.67
N TRP A 90 8.04 -3.61 15.94
CA TRP A 90 7.93 -2.68 17.06
C TRP A 90 9.22 -1.94 17.40
N ASP A 91 10.32 -2.27 16.72
CA ASP A 91 11.58 -1.56 16.84
C ASP A 91 11.45 -0.14 16.25
N ARG A 92 11.41 0.87 17.13
CA ARG A 92 11.30 2.27 16.75
C ARG A 92 12.52 2.78 15.99
N SER A 93 13.69 2.15 16.15
CA SER A 93 14.87 2.49 15.36
C SER A 93 14.73 2.04 13.90
N ASN A 94 13.87 1.05 13.65
CA ASN A 94 13.50 0.59 12.32
C ASN A 94 12.36 1.42 11.69
N TRP A 95 11.85 2.45 12.37
CA TRP A 95 10.79 3.31 11.84
C TRP A 95 11.38 4.55 11.16
N GLN A 96 10.79 4.95 10.04
CA GLN A 96 11.10 6.21 9.37
C GLN A 96 9.83 7.01 9.02
N PRO A 97 9.83 8.33 9.21
CA PRO A 97 8.74 9.20 8.78
C PRO A 97 8.84 9.42 7.26
N LEU A 98 7.76 9.19 6.51
CA LEU A 98 7.75 9.46 5.07
C LEU A 98 6.50 10.24 4.66
N CYS A 99 6.63 11.03 3.60
CA CYS A 99 5.48 11.57 2.89
C CYS A 99 4.92 10.52 1.91
N THR A 100 3.63 10.66 1.57
CA THR A 100 2.94 9.72 0.67
C THR A 100 3.67 9.53 -0.67
N SER A 101 4.25 10.60 -1.23
CA SER A 101 4.93 10.54 -2.54
C SER A 101 6.26 9.78 -2.48
N CYS A 102 7.10 10.04 -1.47
CA CYS A 102 8.36 9.32 -1.31
C CYS A 102 8.13 7.84 -0.96
N HIS A 103 7.16 7.55 -0.11
CA HIS A 103 6.79 6.17 0.20
C HIS A 103 6.33 5.42 -1.05
N SER A 104 5.35 5.96 -1.79
CA SER A 104 4.72 5.24 -2.91
C SER A 104 5.63 5.08 -4.12
N ARG A 105 6.62 5.97 -4.31
CA ARG A 105 7.53 5.95 -5.46
C ARG A 105 8.93 5.48 -5.07
N LYS A 106 9.61 6.24 -4.21
CA LYS A 106 11.05 6.08 -3.98
C LYS A 106 11.35 4.87 -3.11
N LYS A 107 10.61 4.69 -2.00
CA LYS A 107 10.76 3.50 -1.14
C LYS A 107 10.37 2.23 -1.89
N GLN A 108 9.23 2.24 -2.57
CA GLN A 108 8.80 1.09 -3.37
C GLN A 108 9.78 0.73 -4.49
N GLN A 109 10.47 1.71 -5.08
CA GLN A 109 11.54 1.45 -6.04
C GLN A 109 12.77 0.83 -5.36
N ALA A 110 13.22 1.40 -4.25
CA ALA A 110 14.38 0.91 -3.50
C ALA A 110 14.19 -0.52 -2.95
N GLU A 111 12.96 -0.94 -2.65
CA GLU A 111 12.66 -2.31 -2.18
C GLU A 111 12.63 -3.36 -3.29
N ARG A 112 12.64 -2.94 -4.56
CA ARG A 112 12.59 -3.84 -5.73
C ARG A 112 13.96 -4.07 -6.36
N SER A 113 14.92 -3.20 -6.06
CA SER A 113 16.33 -3.30 -6.49
C SER A 113 17.10 -4.22 -5.57
#